data_AF-A0A485MF55-F1
#
_entry.id   AF-A0A485MF55-F1
#
_cell.length_a   1.000
_cell.length_b   1.000
_cell.length_c   1.000
_cell.angle_alpha   90.00
_cell.angle_beta   90.00
_cell.angle_gamma   90.00
#
_symmetry.space_group_name_H-M   'P 1'
#
loop_
_entity.id
_entity.type
_entity.pdbx_description
1 polymer ?
#
loop_
_entity_poly.entity_id
_entity_poly.type
_entity_poly.pdbx_seq_one_letter_code
_entity_poly.pdbx_strand_id
1 'polypeptide(L)'
;CLFRLALPKVSQMSESESRKKEMDRLLACLNKAVLKIAHSFHDKNSTEDSTVNEAQWFRKIAWNLAVQCDKDPVTMREFFILSYKLSRFCPSDQVILIAQKTCLLMAAAVDLEQGRKASTTSEQTQLLNRALEEINECKHIWNILKETGNFSGDPCETLLLLYEFEVKAKMNDPLLDSFLESLWELPHLECKTFETIALLAVEKPAHYPSIALKALNRALLLYKKKQSIDAVKYSKCVRNLINLLVPDGVPSTELCPPEEIWGYFEDALSFISHTEDYPESETLWLMVKSWNIGIYMYGGKKYVSAEKWCDLSLRFLDHLGSLKRNYETQMNTLYGELVEALSKSKGSVFNEE
;
A
#
# COMPACT_ATOMS: atom_id res chain seq x y z
N CYS A 1 -28.07 -20.29 25.93
CA CYS A 1 -27.38 -20.89 27.10
C CYS A 1 -25.89 -21.16 26.85
N LEU A 2 -25.49 -21.87 25.77
CA LEU A 2 -24.08 -22.23 25.51
C LEU A 2 -23.13 -21.03 25.43
N PHE A 3 -23.46 -20.00 24.66
CA PHE A 3 -22.65 -18.77 24.56
C PHE A 3 -22.45 -18.07 25.91
N ARG A 4 -23.49 -17.98 26.76
CA ARG A 4 -23.37 -17.35 28.09
C ARG A 4 -22.40 -18.10 29.02
N LEU A 5 -22.22 -19.40 28.81
CA LEU A 5 -21.29 -20.24 29.58
C LEU A 5 -19.89 -20.27 28.99
N ALA A 6 -19.77 -20.18 27.66
CA ALA A 6 -18.51 -20.29 26.93
C ALA A 6 -17.77 -18.96 26.81
N LEU A 7 -18.46 -17.83 26.57
CA LEU A 7 -17.82 -16.52 26.37
C LEU A 7 -16.89 -16.10 27.53
N PRO A 8 -17.34 -16.17 28.80
CA PRO A 8 -16.48 -15.79 29.92
C PRO A 8 -15.25 -16.67 30.03
N LYS A 9 -15.40 -17.98 29.77
CA LYS A 9 -14.29 -18.95 29.81
C LYS A 9 -13.26 -18.63 28.73
N VAL A 10 -13.69 -18.43 27.50
CA VAL A 10 -12.79 -18.10 26.38
C VAL A 10 -12.02 -16.82 26.63
N SER A 11 -12.67 -15.78 27.17
CA SER A 11 -12.02 -14.51 27.48
C SER A 11 -10.90 -14.61 28.53
N GLN A 12 -10.97 -15.61 29.41
CA GLN A 12 -10.01 -15.84 30.50
C GLN A 12 -8.92 -16.87 30.13
N MET A 13 -9.10 -17.60 29.02
CA MET A 13 -8.13 -18.61 28.59
C MET A 13 -6.91 -17.95 27.95
N SER A 14 -5.72 -18.42 28.32
CA SER A 14 -4.50 -18.11 27.56
C SER A 14 -4.59 -18.68 26.14
N GLU A 15 -3.74 -18.20 25.24
CA GLU A 15 -3.60 -18.82 23.92
C GLU A 15 -3.16 -20.26 24.05
N SER A 16 -4.02 -21.16 23.59
CA SER A 16 -3.85 -22.59 23.69
C SER A 16 -4.70 -23.31 22.65
N GLU A 17 -4.34 -24.55 22.37
CA GLU A 17 -5.14 -25.46 21.53
C GLU A 17 -6.58 -25.62 22.06
N SER A 18 -6.78 -25.56 23.37
CA SER A 18 -8.11 -25.63 23.97
C SER A 18 -8.94 -24.38 23.70
N ARG A 19 -8.32 -23.19 23.72
CA ARG A 19 -8.99 -21.93 23.34
C ARG A 19 -9.40 -21.97 21.87
N LYS A 20 -8.52 -22.45 20.99
CA LYS A 20 -8.81 -22.59 19.55
C LYS A 20 -10.02 -23.49 19.29
N LYS A 21 -10.05 -24.69 19.89
CA LYS A 21 -11.19 -25.62 19.78
C LYS A 21 -12.51 -25.01 20.27
N GLU A 22 -12.45 -24.21 21.33
CA GLU A 22 -13.64 -23.52 21.83
C GLU A 22 -14.09 -22.40 20.89
N MET A 23 -13.16 -21.64 20.29
CA MET A 23 -13.47 -20.66 19.25
C MET A 23 -14.11 -21.32 18.03
N ASP A 24 -13.58 -22.45 17.56
CA ASP A 24 -14.17 -23.21 16.45
C ASP A 24 -15.59 -23.68 16.77
N ARG A 25 -15.82 -24.11 18.02
CA ARG A 25 -17.16 -24.49 18.50
C ARG A 25 -18.11 -23.30 18.48
N LEU A 26 -17.69 -22.13 18.97
CA LEU A 26 -18.48 -20.90 18.96
C LEU A 26 -18.79 -20.45 17.53
N LEU A 27 -17.82 -20.55 16.62
CA LEU A 27 -17.99 -20.25 15.21
C LEU A 27 -19.05 -21.15 14.57
N ALA A 28 -18.99 -22.46 14.80
CA ALA A 28 -20.00 -23.40 14.33
C ALA A 28 -21.40 -23.10 14.91
N CYS A 29 -21.47 -22.71 16.18
CA CYS A 29 -22.72 -22.30 16.81
C CYS A 29 -23.31 -21.02 16.20
N LEU A 30 -22.48 -20.00 15.90
CA LEU A 30 -22.94 -18.76 15.27
C LEU A 30 -23.41 -18.99 13.83
N ASN A 31 -22.72 -19.83 13.07
CA ASN A 31 -23.17 -20.23 11.73
C ASN A 31 -24.58 -20.86 11.77
N LYS A 32 -24.83 -21.75 12.75
CA LYS A 32 -26.18 -22.30 12.96
C LYS A 32 -27.20 -21.24 13.37
N ALA A 33 -26.78 -20.25 14.17
CA ALA A 33 -27.66 -19.15 14.57
C ALA A 33 -28.07 -18.28 13.37
N VAL A 34 -27.15 -17.94 12.47
CA VAL A 34 -27.44 -17.23 11.21
C VAL A 34 -28.53 -17.96 10.42
N LEU A 35 -28.37 -19.26 10.21
CA LEU A 35 -29.36 -20.06 9.47
C LEU A 35 -30.72 -20.04 10.17
N LYS A 36 -30.77 -20.28 11.49
CA LYS A 36 -32.04 -20.30 12.23
C LYS A 36 -32.76 -18.96 12.17
N ILE A 37 -32.04 -17.86 12.37
CA ILE A 37 -32.60 -16.50 12.29
C ILE A 37 -33.17 -16.26 10.88
N ALA A 38 -32.42 -16.59 9.83
CA ALA A 38 -32.89 -16.47 8.45
C ALA A 38 -34.22 -17.22 8.23
N HIS A 39 -34.35 -18.45 8.74
CA HIS A 39 -35.60 -19.21 8.65
C HIS A 39 -36.74 -18.55 9.43
N SER A 40 -36.48 -18.03 10.63
CA SER A 40 -37.49 -17.35 11.45
C SER A 40 -38.04 -16.08 10.79
N PHE A 41 -37.23 -15.35 10.03
CA PHE A 41 -37.70 -14.19 9.24
C PHE A 41 -38.60 -14.58 8.06
N HIS A 42 -38.48 -15.80 7.54
CA HIS A 42 -39.38 -16.31 6.50
C HIS A 42 -40.68 -16.92 7.05
N ASP A 43 -40.70 -17.30 8.34
CA ASP A 43 -41.88 -17.86 8.99
C ASP A 43 -42.80 -16.75 9.53
N LYS A 44 -44.02 -16.68 9.00
CA LYS A 44 -45.04 -15.65 9.32
C LYS A 44 -45.52 -15.67 10.77
N ASN A 45 -45.12 -16.67 11.55
CA ASN A 45 -45.55 -16.86 12.94
C ASN A 45 -44.59 -16.25 13.98
N SER A 46 -43.44 -15.69 13.57
CA SER A 46 -42.50 -15.06 14.50
C SER A 46 -42.85 -13.58 14.75
N THR A 47 -42.71 -13.13 15.99
CA THR A 47 -42.78 -11.70 16.31
C THR A 47 -41.48 -11.06 15.85
N GLU A 48 -41.57 -10.18 14.85
CA GLU A 48 -40.44 -9.52 14.18
C GLU A 48 -39.44 -8.92 15.17
N ASP A 49 -39.93 -8.29 16.26
CA ASP A 49 -39.12 -7.72 17.34
C ASP A 49 -38.27 -8.73 18.11
N SER A 50 -38.78 -9.96 18.34
CA SER A 50 -38.00 -10.99 19.06
C SER A 50 -36.83 -11.46 18.21
N THR A 51 -37.06 -11.68 16.91
CA THR A 51 -36.04 -12.16 15.98
C THR A 51 -34.97 -11.09 15.72
N VAL A 52 -35.35 -9.82 15.64
CA VAL A 52 -34.42 -8.68 15.56
C VAL A 52 -33.53 -8.59 16.82
N ASN A 53 -34.11 -8.72 18.01
CA ASN A 53 -33.36 -8.70 19.27
C ASN A 53 -32.33 -9.84 19.35
N GLU A 54 -32.70 -11.04 18.91
CA GLU A 54 -31.78 -12.18 18.81
C GLU A 54 -30.64 -11.90 17.82
N ALA A 55 -30.96 -11.41 16.63
CA ALA A 55 -29.95 -11.04 15.62
C ALA A 55 -28.98 -9.98 16.16
N GLN A 56 -29.49 -8.96 16.84
CA GLN A 56 -28.67 -7.91 17.45
C GLN A 56 -27.76 -8.48 18.55
N TRP A 57 -28.25 -9.41 19.36
CA TRP A 57 -27.47 -10.07 20.39
C TRP A 57 -26.34 -10.90 19.79
N PHE A 58 -26.65 -11.80 18.84
CA PHE A 58 -25.64 -12.64 18.19
C PHE A 58 -24.62 -11.81 17.40
N ARG A 59 -25.05 -10.73 16.74
CA ARG A 59 -24.15 -9.79 16.04
C ARG A 59 -23.09 -9.24 16.99
N LYS A 60 -23.50 -8.72 18.15
CA LYS A 60 -22.58 -8.17 19.17
C LYS A 60 -21.63 -9.24 19.70
N ILE A 61 -22.12 -10.47 19.89
CA ILE A 61 -21.27 -11.59 20.30
C ILE A 61 -20.21 -11.92 19.24
N ALA A 62 -20.61 -12.03 17.97
CA ALA A 62 -19.69 -12.27 16.86
C ALA A 62 -18.63 -11.18 16.76
N TRP A 63 -19.03 -9.90 16.81
CA TRP A 63 -18.10 -8.76 16.84
C TRP A 63 -17.08 -8.86 17.99
N ASN A 64 -17.55 -9.09 19.22
CA ASN A 64 -16.68 -9.16 20.38
C ASN A 64 -15.71 -10.34 20.32
N LEU A 65 -16.10 -11.45 19.69
CA LEU A 65 -15.20 -12.58 19.44
C LEU A 65 -14.15 -12.24 18.37
N ALA A 66 -14.54 -11.56 17.30
CA ALA A 66 -13.60 -11.10 16.27
C ALA A 66 -12.49 -10.22 16.86
N VAL A 67 -12.84 -9.26 17.71
CA VAL A 67 -11.88 -8.35 18.37
C VAL A 67 -10.92 -9.10 19.32
N GLN A 68 -11.31 -10.27 19.83
CA GLN A 68 -10.48 -11.12 20.70
C GLN A 68 -9.56 -12.08 19.94
N CYS A 69 -9.59 -12.06 18.60
CA CYS A 69 -8.81 -12.92 17.71
C CYS A 69 -7.64 -12.17 17.05
N ASP A 70 -7.05 -11.17 17.72
CA ASP A 70 -5.94 -10.36 17.20
C ASP A 70 -4.74 -11.19 16.70
N LYS A 71 -4.50 -12.37 17.30
CA LYS A 71 -3.43 -13.29 16.88
C LYS A 71 -3.86 -14.39 15.90
N ASP A 72 -5.14 -14.46 15.55
CA ASP A 72 -5.68 -15.39 14.55
C ASP A 72 -6.55 -14.62 13.53
N PRO A 73 -5.93 -14.02 12.50
CA PRO A 73 -6.64 -13.22 11.51
C PRO A 73 -7.72 -14.01 10.77
N VAL A 74 -7.53 -15.31 10.52
CA VAL A 74 -8.50 -16.14 9.81
C VAL A 74 -9.76 -16.29 10.64
N THR A 75 -9.64 -16.66 11.91
CA THR A 75 -10.81 -16.75 12.80
C THR A 75 -11.45 -15.39 13.05
N MET A 76 -10.65 -14.33 13.18
CA MET A 76 -11.14 -12.94 13.28
C MET A 76 -12.07 -12.60 12.10
N ARG A 77 -11.61 -12.85 10.87
CA ARG A 77 -12.37 -12.62 9.64
C ARG A 77 -13.71 -13.35 9.67
N GLU A 78 -13.72 -14.64 10.02
CA GLU A 78 -14.97 -15.43 10.05
C GLU A 78 -15.99 -14.86 11.04
N PHE A 79 -15.55 -14.38 12.20
CA PHE A 79 -16.45 -13.73 13.16
C PHE A 79 -16.94 -12.36 12.67
N PHE A 80 -16.11 -11.56 12.00
CA PHE A 80 -16.57 -10.31 11.38
C PHE A 80 -17.62 -10.57 10.30
N ILE A 81 -17.43 -11.58 9.44
CA ILE A 81 -18.42 -11.97 8.43
C ILE A 81 -19.72 -12.46 9.06
N LEU A 82 -19.66 -13.20 10.16
CA LEU A 82 -20.87 -13.59 10.90
C LEU A 82 -21.59 -12.39 11.51
N SER A 83 -20.85 -11.46 12.10
CA SER A 83 -21.41 -10.18 12.60
C SER A 83 -22.10 -9.42 11.46
N TYR A 84 -21.46 -9.30 10.29
CA TYR A 84 -22.06 -8.72 9.10
C TYR A 84 -23.36 -9.42 8.71
N LYS A 85 -23.35 -10.74 8.52
CA LYS A 85 -24.54 -11.52 8.13
C LYS A 85 -25.69 -11.34 9.11
N LEU A 86 -25.41 -11.37 10.42
CA LEU A 86 -26.43 -11.19 11.47
C LEU A 86 -26.99 -9.77 11.49
N SER A 87 -26.17 -8.77 11.20
CA SER A 87 -26.59 -7.37 11.17
C SER A 87 -27.60 -7.06 10.07
N ARG A 88 -27.64 -7.86 8.99
CA ARG A 88 -28.62 -7.71 7.90
C ARG A 88 -30.06 -7.98 8.32
N PHE A 89 -30.24 -8.61 9.47
CA PHE A 89 -31.54 -8.85 10.10
C PHE A 89 -31.92 -7.76 11.12
N CYS A 90 -31.08 -6.75 11.30
CA CYS A 90 -31.35 -5.61 12.17
C CYS A 90 -31.91 -4.44 11.36
N PRO A 91 -32.67 -3.51 11.97
CA PRO A 91 -33.07 -2.27 11.32
C PRO A 91 -31.85 -1.51 10.78
N SER A 92 -31.98 -0.99 9.57
CA SER A 92 -30.91 -0.27 8.89
C SER A 92 -30.77 1.15 9.43
N ASP A 93 -30.20 1.27 10.64
CA ASP A 93 -29.78 2.55 11.20
C ASP A 93 -28.29 2.82 10.96
N GLN A 94 -27.85 4.06 11.20
CA GLN A 94 -26.46 4.48 11.00
C GLN A 94 -25.47 3.62 11.81
N VAL A 95 -25.82 3.18 13.01
CA VAL A 95 -24.94 2.37 13.87
C VAL A 95 -24.74 0.98 13.28
N ILE A 96 -25.81 0.37 12.77
CA ILE A 96 -25.77 -0.92 12.09
C ILE A 96 -24.98 -0.82 10.78
N LEU A 97 -25.20 0.21 9.98
CA LEU A 97 -24.46 0.43 8.74
C LEU A 97 -22.96 0.64 9.00
N ILE A 98 -22.57 1.43 10.02
CA ILE A 98 -21.17 1.58 10.43
C ILE A 98 -20.57 0.22 10.84
N ALA A 99 -21.32 -0.59 11.58
CA ALA A 99 -20.87 -1.91 11.98
C ALA A 99 -20.69 -2.85 10.77
N GLN A 100 -21.62 -2.83 9.81
CA GLN A 100 -21.53 -3.59 8.55
C GLN A 100 -20.29 -3.20 7.75
N LYS A 101 -20.14 -1.89 7.49
CA LYS A 101 -18.97 -1.32 6.82
C LYS A 101 -17.68 -1.82 7.46
N THR A 102 -17.57 -1.72 8.78
CA THR A 102 -16.35 -2.09 9.51
C THR A 102 -16.10 -3.60 9.44
N CYS A 103 -17.13 -4.44 9.56
CA CYS A 103 -16.97 -5.89 9.43
C CYS A 103 -16.43 -6.28 8.05
N LEU A 104 -16.97 -5.67 6.98
CA LEU A 104 -16.56 -5.97 5.60
C LEU A 104 -15.16 -5.45 5.30
N LEU A 105 -14.81 -4.23 5.74
CA LEU A 105 -13.46 -3.70 5.62
C LEU A 105 -12.42 -4.62 6.28
N MET A 106 -12.70 -5.07 7.51
CA MET A 106 -11.78 -5.95 8.24
C MET A 106 -11.67 -7.32 7.57
N ALA A 107 -12.77 -7.88 7.08
CA ALA A 107 -12.74 -9.15 6.36
C ALA A 107 -11.92 -9.06 5.06
N ALA A 108 -12.15 -8.02 4.26
CA ALA A 108 -11.43 -7.80 3.01
C ALA A 108 -9.93 -7.59 3.26
N ALA A 109 -9.57 -6.84 4.29
CA ALA A 109 -8.18 -6.65 4.70
C ALA A 109 -7.48 -7.97 5.03
N VAL A 110 -8.16 -8.87 5.77
CA VAL A 110 -7.61 -10.19 6.09
C VAL A 110 -7.47 -11.04 4.82
N ASP A 111 -8.47 -11.06 3.95
CA ASP A 111 -8.40 -11.87 2.72
C ASP A 111 -7.29 -11.39 1.77
N LEU A 112 -7.09 -10.07 1.65
CA LEU A 112 -5.95 -9.51 0.90
C LEU A 112 -4.62 -9.95 1.50
N GLU A 113 -4.45 -9.81 2.81
CA GLU A 113 -3.20 -10.18 3.49
C GLU A 113 -2.90 -11.68 3.39
N GLN A 114 -3.93 -12.53 3.51
CA GLN A 114 -3.78 -13.96 3.28
C GLN A 114 -3.51 -14.26 1.81
N GLY A 115 -4.13 -13.52 0.88
CA GLY A 115 -3.88 -13.64 -0.56
C GLY A 115 -2.43 -13.35 -0.93
N ARG A 116 -1.77 -12.40 -0.24
CA ARG A 116 -0.33 -12.13 -0.39
C ARG A 116 0.55 -13.30 0.09
N LYS A 117 0.10 -14.02 1.12
CA LYS A 117 0.83 -15.14 1.75
C LYS A 117 0.46 -16.52 1.18
N ALA A 118 -0.53 -16.58 0.30
CA ALA A 118 -1.03 -17.81 -0.27
C ALA A 118 0.07 -18.60 -0.96
N SER A 119 0.07 -19.93 -0.78
CA SER A 119 1.12 -20.79 -1.33
C SER A 119 0.86 -21.17 -2.78
N THR A 120 -0.38 -21.03 -3.25
CA THR A 120 -0.80 -21.40 -4.60
C THR A 120 -1.61 -20.28 -5.24
N THR A 121 -1.53 -20.18 -6.57
CA THR A 121 -2.33 -19.23 -7.35
C THR A 121 -3.84 -19.45 -7.18
N SER A 122 -4.27 -20.70 -7.04
CA SER A 122 -5.69 -21.04 -6.81
C SER A 122 -6.21 -20.49 -5.49
N GLU A 123 -5.48 -20.72 -4.39
CA GLU A 123 -5.80 -20.17 -3.07
C GLU A 123 -5.79 -18.64 -3.08
N GLN A 124 -4.77 -18.03 -3.68
CA GLN A 124 -4.71 -16.58 -3.85
C GLN A 124 -5.93 -16.06 -4.61
N THR A 125 -6.32 -16.70 -5.71
CA THR A 125 -7.47 -16.28 -6.53
C THR A 125 -8.77 -16.38 -5.74
N GLN A 126 -8.96 -17.45 -4.96
CA GLN A 126 -10.12 -17.60 -4.09
C GLN A 126 -10.19 -16.50 -3.03
N LEU A 127 -9.06 -16.16 -2.41
CA LEU A 127 -8.96 -15.09 -1.42
C LEU A 127 -9.25 -13.71 -2.02
N LEU A 128 -8.66 -13.39 -3.18
CA LEU A 128 -8.89 -12.13 -3.87
C LEU A 128 -10.34 -11.98 -4.35
N ASN A 129 -10.98 -13.05 -4.82
CA ASN A 129 -12.40 -13.03 -5.16
C ASN A 129 -13.30 -12.75 -3.95
N ARG A 130 -13.02 -13.37 -2.80
CA ARG A 130 -13.77 -13.10 -1.56
C ARG A 130 -13.59 -11.66 -1.10
N ALA A 131 -12.35 -11.15 -1.12
CA ALA A 131 -12.09 -9.75 -0.82
C ALA A 131 -12.87 -8.82 -1.77
N LEU A 132 -12.94 -9.14 -3.07
CA LEU A 132 -13.69 -8.35 -4.06
C LEU A 132 -15.19 -8.30 -3.75
N GLU A 133 -15.80 -9.43 -3.38
CA GLU A 133 -17.21 -9.49 -2.95
C GLU A 133 -17.44 -8.57 -1.74
N GLU A 134 -16.57 -8.66 -0.73
CA GLU A 134 -16.65 -7.86 0.50
C GLU A 134 -16.46 -6.36 0.23
N ILE A 135 -15.52 -6.00 -0.65
CA ILE A 135 -15.27 -4.62 -1.10
C ILE A 135 -16.53 -4.06 -1.78
N ASN A 136 -17.14 -4.82 -2.68
CA ASN A 136 -18.33 -4.37 -3.42
C ASN A 136 -19.54 -4.15 -2.50
N GLU A 137 -19.78 -5.09 -1.58
CA GLU A 137 -20.81 -4.94 -0.55
C GLU A 137 -20.52 -3.73 0.35
N CYS A 138 -19.26 -3.55 0.75
CA CYS A 138 -18.86 -2.43 1.60
C CYS A 138 -19.03 -1.07 0.90
N LYS A 139 -18.73 -0.98 -0.40
CA LYS A 139 -19.00 0.22 -1.20
C LYS A 139 -20.49 0.56 -1.25
N HIS A 140 -21.36 -0.45 -1.39
CA HIS A 140 -22.80 -0.23 -1.37
C HIS A 140 -23.26 0.37 -0.04
N ILE A 141 -22.84 -0.23 1.08
CA ILE A 141 -23.13 0.29 2.43
C ILE A 141 -22.53 1.67 2.64
N TRP A 142 -21.31 1.91 2.15
CA TRP A 142 -20.64 3.20 2.26
C TRP A 142 -21.41 4.31 1.52
N ASN A 143 -21.96 4.02 0.33
CA ASN A 143 -22.77 4.97 -0.41
C ASN A 143 -24.06 5.33 0.35
N ILE A 144 -24.74 4.35 0.95
CA ILE A 144 -25.90 4.60 1.80
C ILE A 144 -25.50 5.43 3.03
N LEU A 145 -24.39 5.08 3.69
CA LEU A 145 -23.89 5.82 4.85
C LEU A 145 -23.64 7.29 4.53
N LYS A 146 -23.02 7.61 3.38
CA LYS A 146 -22.76 8.99 2.96
C LYS A 146 -24.03 9.85 2.88
N GLU A 147 -25.20 9.26 2.66
CA GLU A 147 -26.48 9.98 2.65
C GLU A 147 -26.99 10.29 4.07
N THR A 148 -26.54 9.56 5.08
CA THR A 148 -27.03 9.67 6.47
C THR A 148 -26.31 10.74 7.32
N GLY A 149 -25.18 11.26 6.87
CA GLY A 149 -24.42 12.24 7.66
C GLY A 149 -23.06 12.61 7.06
N ASN A 150 -22.30 13.41 7.80
CA ASN A 150 -20.95 13.82 7.40
C ASN A 150 -19.90 12.82 7.91
N PHE A 151 -19.18 12.20 6.97
CA PHE A 151 -18.07 11.28 7.25
C PHE A 151 -16.72 11.82 6.75
N SER A 152 -16.58 13.15 6.71
CA SER A 152 -15.31 13.81 6.40
C SER A 152 -14.21 13.31 7.35
N GLY A 153 -13.16 12.72 6.77
CA GLY A 153 -12.03 12.13 7.51
C GLY A 153 -12.14 10.62 7.78
N ASP A 154 -13.24 9.96 7.41
CA ASP A 154 -13.33 8.49 7.45
C ASP A 154 -12.48 7.90 6.31
N PRO A 155 -11.50 7.02 6.59
CA PRO A 155 -10.60 6.50 5.58
C PRO A 155 -11.25 5.44 4.67
N CYS A 156 -12.52 5.07 4.90
CA CYS A 156 -13.19 3.98 4.20
C CYS A 156 -13.10 4.10 2.67
N GLU A 157 -13.34 5.28 2.10
CA GLU A 157 -13.32 5.47 0.65
C GLU A 157 -11.92 5.21 0.09
N THR A 158 -10.89 5.78 0.72
CA THR A 158 -9.50 5.56 0.33
C THR A 158 -9.08 4.10 0.50
N LEU A 159 -9.48 3.44 1.59
CA LEU A 159 -9.20 2.01 1.82
C LEU A 159 -9.85 1.13 0.75
N LEU A 160 -11.12 1.37 0.42
CA LEU A 160 -11.82 0.60 -0.61
C LEU A 160 -11.17 0.78 -1.99
N LEU A 161 -10.71 1.99 -2.34
CA LEU A 161 -9.96 2.23 -3.58
C LEU A 161 -8.64 1.45 -3.61
N LEU A 162 -7.88 1.45 -2.50
CA LEU A 162 -6.63 0.72 -2.41
C LEU A 162 -6.84 -0.80 -2.47
N TYR A 163 -7.87 -1.31 -1.80
CA TYR A 163 -8.21 -2.73 -1.80
C TYR A 163 -8.67 -3.20 -3.17
N GLU A 164 -9.52 -2.42 -3.85
CA GLU A 164 -9.94 -2.74 -5.21
C GLU A 164 -8.78 -2.68 -6.19
N PHE A 165 -7.93 -1.65 -6.09
CA PHE A 165 -6.71 -1.56 -6.90
C PHE A 165 -5.86 -2.83 -6.75
N GLU A 166 -5.61 -3.26 -5.51
CA GLU A 166 -4.81 -4.44 -5.22
C GLU A 166 -5.40 -5.70 -5.85
N VAL A 167 -6.70 -5.95 -5.65
CA VAL A 167 -7.38 -7.11 -6.26
C VAL A 167 -7.23 -7.06 -7.77
N LYS A 168 -7.57 -5.91 -8.40
CA LYS A 168 -7.55 -5.76 -9.86
C LYS A 168 -6.15 -5.96 -10.43
N ALA A 169 -5.12 -5.39 -9.79
CA ALA A 169 -3.74 -5.54 -10.20
C ALA A 169 -3.27 -6.99 -10.05
N LYS A 170 -3.53 -7.64 -8.91
CA LYS A 170 -3.06 -9.02 -8.67
C LYS A 170 -3.83 -10.06 -9.51
N MET A 171 -5.06 -9.77 -9.92
CA MET A 171 -5.87 -10.62 -10.80
C MET A 171 -5.67 -10.33 -12.30
N ASN A 172 -4.85 -9.35 -12.68
CA ASN A 172 -4.71 -8.88 -14.06
C ASN A 172 -6.08 -8.53 -14.70
N ASP A 173 -6.90 -7.78 -13.96
CA ASP A 173 -8.26 -7.39 -14.37
C ASP A 173 -8.20 -6.46 -15.59
N PRO A 174 -8.93 -6.76 -16.70
CA PRO A 174 -8.93 -5.93 -17.90
C PRO A 174 -9.48 -4.51 -17.68
N LEU A 175 -10.19 -4.26 -16.58
CA LEU A 175 -10.74 -2.95 -16.24
C LEU A 175 -9.78 -2.09 -15.41
N LEU A 176 -8.58 -2.60 -15.06
CA LEU A 176 -7.61 -1.89 -14.22
C LEU A 176 -7.31 -0.48 -14.74
N ASP A 177 -7.03 -0.33 -16.03
CA ASP A 177 -6.70 0.98 -16.62
C ASP A 177 -7.87 1.96 -16.51
N SER A 178 -9.09 1.51 -16.85
CA SER A 178 -10.30 2.34 -16.76
C SER A 178 -10.61 2.78 -15.32
N PHE A 179 -10.36 1.90 -14.35
CA PHE A 179 -10.48 2.21 -12.94
C PHE A 179 -9.47 3.28 -12.52
N LEU A 180 -8.21 3.14 -12.95
CA LEU A 180 -7.14 4.07 -12.63
C LEU A 180 -7.39 5.46 -13.23
N GLU A 181 -7.90 5.56 -14.45
CA GLU A 181 -8.25 6.86 -15.05
C GLU A 181 -9.26 7.63 -14.21
N SER A 182 -10.25 6.95 -13.62
CA SER A 182 -11.17 7.60 -12.68
C SER A 182 -10.50 8.00 -11.36
N LEU A 183 -9.53 7.21 -10.89
CA LEU A 183 -8.80 7.43 -9.64
C LEU A 183 -7.85 8.64 -9.73
N TRP A 184 -7.20 8.85 -10.88
CA TRP A 184 -6.25 9.94 -11.09
C TRP A 184 -6.87 11.34 -11.02
N GLU A 185 -8.17 11.43 -11.25
CA GLU A 185 -8.93 12.68 -11.26
C GLU A 185 -9.52 13.03 -9.89
N LEU A 186 -9.38 12.15 -8.88
CA LEU A 186 -9.89 12.40 -7.54
C LEU A 186 -9.03 13.44 -6.79
N PRO A 187 -9.56 14.64 -6.46
CA PRO A 187 -8.75 15.73 -5.90
C PRO A 187 -8.42 15.57 -4.42
N HIS A 188 -9.11 14.67 -3.71
CA HIS A 188 -8.99 14.50 -2.26
C HIS A 188 -7.95 13.44 -1.87
N LEU A 189 -7.32 12.77 -2.84
CA LEU A 189 -6.33 11.73 -2.55
C LEU A 189 -5.00 12.33 -2.08
N GLU A 190 -4.45 11.74 -1.02
CA GLU A 190 -3.20 12.19 -0.42
C GLU A 190 -1.97 11.50 -1.04
N CYS A 191 -0.78 12.09 -0.80
CA CYS A 191 0.51 11.51 -1.20
C CYS A 191 0.62 10.02 -0.81
N LYS A 192 0.17 9.68 0.41
CA LYS A 192 0.31 8.33 0.96
C LYS A 192 -0.51 7.30 0.17
N THR A 193 -1.65 7.69 -0.38
CA THR A 193 -2.48 6.82 -1.22
C THR A 193 -1.70 6.42 -2.48
N PHE A 194 -1.13 7.40 -3.19
CA PHE A 194 -0.34 7.15 -4.39
C PHE A 194 0.94 6.36 -4.11
N GLU A 195 1.63 6.64 -3.00
CA GLU A 195 2.76 5.81 -2.56
C GLU A 195 2.35 4.35 -2.34
N THR A 196 1.15 4.12 -1.80
CA THR A 196 0.64 2.76 -1.55
C THR A 196 0.26 2.07 -2.86
N ILE A 197 -0.37 2.77 -3.79
CA ILE A 197 -0.64 2.27 -5.15
C ILE A 197 0.67 1.86 -5.82
N ALA A 198 1.72 2.69 -5.74
CA ALA A 198 3.00 2.37 -6.36
C ALA A 198 3.64 1.10 -5.79
N LEU A 199 3.57 0.91 -4.46
CA LEU A 199 4.05 -0.32 -3.82
C LEU A 199 3.28 -1.54 -4.28
N LEU A 200 1.94 -1.47 -4.25
CA LEU A 200 1.06 -2.56 -4.65
C LEU A 200 1.19 -2.92 -6.15
N ALA A 201 1.45 -1.94 -7.00
CA ALA A 201 1.59 -2.12 -8.45
C ALA A 201 2.78 -3.02 -8.83
N VAL A 202 3.85 -3.03 -8.04
CA VAL A 202 5.06 -3.84 -8.28
C VAL A 202 5.16 -5.05 -7.35
N GLU A 203 4.19 -5.23 -6.45
CA GLU A 203 4.16 -6.34 -5.50
C GLU A 203 3.57 -7.59 -6.15
N LYS A 204 4.35 -8.68 -6.15
CA LYS A 204 3.93 -9.98 -6.71
C LYS A 204 2.54 -10.41 -6.20
N PRO A 205 1.70 -11.01 -7.06
CA PRO A 205 1.93 -11.36 -8.46
C PRO A 205 1.80 -10.18 -9.44
N ALA A 206 1.35 -9.01 -8.99
CA ALA A 206 1.25 -7.84 -9.85
C ALA A 206 2.64 -7.35 -10.27
N HIS A 207 2.71 -6.78 -11.47
CA HIS A 207 3.92 -6.13 -11.95
C HIS A 207 3.60 -5.08 -13.02
N TYR A 208 3.28 -3.86 -12.57
CA TYR A 208 2.98 -2.71 -13.40
C TYR A 208 3.87 -1.51 -13.04
N PRO A 209 5.16 -1.52 -13.43
CA PRO A 209 6.08 -0.44 -13.09
C PRO A 209 5.68 0.92 -13.68
N SER A 210 4.98 0.95 -14.82
CA SER A 210 4.43 2.17 -15.42
C SER A 210 3.36 2.82 -14.54
N ILE A 211 2.47 2.01 -13.93
CA ILE A 211 1.47 2.47 -12.96
C ILE A 211 2.18 3.00 -11.71
N ALA A 212 3.21 2.29 -11.23
CA ALA A 212 3.99 2.74 -10.07
C ALA A 212 4.69 4.08 -10.32
N LEU A 213 5.28 4.26 -11.52
CA LEU A 213 5.90 5.52 -11.94
C LEU A 213 4.88 6.66 -11.95
N LYS A 214 3.72 6.46 -12.60
CA LYS A 214 2.63 7.46 -12.65
C LYS A 214 2.16 7.85 -11.24
N ALA A 215 2.01 6.88 -10.35
CA ALA A 215 1.58 7.10 -8.97
C ALA A 215 2.64 7.88 -8.15
N LEU A 216 3.92 7.49 -8.21
CA LEU A 216 5.00 8.21 -7.50
C LEU A 216 5.15 9.65 -7.99
N ASN A 217 5.03 9.88 -9.31
CA ASN A 217 5.03 11.24 -9.86
C ASN A 217 3.86 12.09 -9.33
N ARG A 218 2.66 11.51 -9.25
CA ARG A 218 1.51 12.20 -8.64
C ARG A 218 1.76 12.50 -7.15
N ALA A 219 2.35 11.56 -6.40
CA ALA A 219 2.71 11.78 -5.00
C ALA A 219 3.70 12.94 -4.82
N LEU A 220 4.76 13.00 -5.64
CA LEU A 220 5.77 14.07 -5.61
C LEU A 220 5.17 15.43 -5.99
N LEU A 221 4.29 15.47 -7.00
CA LEU A 221 3.56 16.69 -7.35
C LEU A 221 2.70 17.20 -6.19
N LEU A 222 2.06 16.30 -5.45
CA LEU A 222 1.28 16.67 -4.26
C LEU A 222 2.17 17.16 -3.12
N TYR A 223 3.35 16.56 -2.90
CA TYR A 223 4.31 17.09 -1.93
C TYR A 223 4.71 18.53 -2.28
N LYS A 224 5.06 18.80 -3.55
CA LYS A 224 5.45 20.14 -4.01
C LYS A 224 4.35 21.20 -3.86
N LYS A 225 3.08 20.81 -3.79
CA LYS A 225 1.93 21.71 -3.59
C LYS A 225 1.64 22.03 -2.13
N LYS A 226 2.21 21.30 -1.16
CA LYS A 226 1.97 21.53 0.26
C LYS A 226 2.69 22.79 0.73
N GLN A 227 2.05 23.54 1.62
CA GLN A 227 2.63 24.75 2.22
C GLN A 227 3.88 24.46 3.06
N SER A 228 3.93 23.27 3.68
CA SER A 228 5.09 22.76 4.40
C SER A 228 5.37 21.33 3.95
N ILE A 229 6.58 21.07 3.47
CA ILE A 229 6.98 19.76 2.96
C ILE A 229 7.73 19.02 4.07
N ASP A 230 7.24 17.82 4.41
CA ASP A 230 7.94 16.89 5.29
C ASP A 230 9.11 16.27 4.52
N ALA A 231 10.33 16.75 4.78
CA ALA A 231 11.53 16.38 4.03
C ALA A 231 11.82 14.86 4.11
N VAL A 232 11.48 14.21 5.23
CA VAL A 232 11.68 12.76 5.43
C VAL A 232 10.71 11.96 4.56
N LYS A 233 9.44 12.38 4.48
CA LYS A 233 8.48 11.69 3.61
C LYS A 233 8.76 11.93 2.14
N TYR A 234 9.13 13.17 1.79
CA TYR A 234 9.51 13.52 0.42
C TYR A 234 10.73 12.70 -0.04
N SER A 235 11.79 12.64 0.78
CA SER A 235 13.01 11.87 0.44
C SER A 235 12.73 10.39 0.24
N LYS A 236 11.87 9.78 1.08
CA LYS A 236 11.43 8.39 0.91
C LYS A 236 10.67 8.19 -0.41
N CYS A 237 9.83 9.13 -0.81
CA CYS A 237 9.11 9.07 -2.07
C CYS A 237 10.07 9.16 -3.28
N VAL A 238 11.04 10.09 -3.23
CA VAL A 238 12.11 10.20 -4.24
C VAL A 238 12.95 8.92 -4.32
N ARG A 239 13.33 8.35 -3.17
CA ARG A 239 14.07 7.08 -3.12
C ARG A 239 13.30 5.94 -3.79
N ASN A 240 11.99 5.82 -3.51
CA ASN A 240 11.16 4.80 -4.14
C ASN A 240 11.08 4.99 -5.66
N LEU A 241 10.96 6.24 -6.13
CA LEU A 241 10.96 6.57 -7.56
C LEU A 241 12.29 6.19 -8.22
N ILE A 242 13.42 6.60 -7.63
CA ILE A 242 14.74 6.31 -8.19
C ILE A 242 15.03 4.81 -8.16
N ASN A 243 14.62 4.08 -7.12
CA ASN A 243 14.77 2.62 -7.08
C ASN A 243 13.92 1.91 -8.14
N LEU A 244 12.74 2.45 -8.47
CA LEU A 244 11.92 1.93 -9.57
C LEU A 244 12.61 2.12 -10.93
N LEU A 245 13.25 3.28 -11.13
CA LEU A 245 13.90 3.65 -12.38
C LEU A 245 15.33 3.11 -12.51
N VAL A 246 16.00 2.86 -11.38
CA VAL A 246 17.43 2.49 -11.31
C VAL A 246 17.67 1.43 -10.20
N PRO A 247 17.05 0.23 -10.30
CA PRO A 247 17.09 -0.77 -9.23
C PRO A 247 18.53 -1.20 -8.88
N ASP A 248 19.30 -1.67 -9.87
CA ASP A 248 20.68 -2.18 -9.70
C ASP A 248 21.75 -1.19 -10.17
N GLY A 249 21.46 0.12 -10.16
CA GLY A 249 22.37 1.14 -10.71
C GLY A 249 22.32 1.26 -12.23
N VAL A 250 21.50 0.45 -12.89
CA VAL A 250 21.25 0.49 -14.33
C VAL A 250 19.96 1.27 -14.60
N PRO A 251 20.00 2.37 -15.37
CA PRO A 251 18.80 3.11 -15.74
C PRO A 251 17.84 2.28 -16.60
N SER A 252 16.58 2.21 -16.20
CA SER A 252 15.51 1.53 -16.94
C SER A 252 15.02 2.40 -18.09
N THR A 253 15.56 2.17 -19.28
CA THR A 253 15.14 2.87 -20.51
C THR A 253 13.75 2.46 -20.99
N GLU A 254 13.19 1.36 -20.46
CA GLU A 254 11.84 0.88 -20.81
C GLU A 254 10.75 1.72 -20.15
N LEU A 255 11.01 2.27 -18.96
CA LEU A 255 10.00 3.00 -18.19
C LEU A 255 10.00 4.49 -18.46
N CYS A 256 11.18 5.09 -18.61
CA CYS A 256 11.30 6.49 -18.98
C CYS A 256 12.65 6.77 -19.67
N PRO A 257 12.73 7.82 -20.50
CA PRO A 257 13.98 8.30 -21.10
C PRO A 257 15.05 8.64 -20.04
N PRO A 258 16.35 8.44 -20.33
CA PRO A 258 17.44 8.80 -19.42
C PRO A 258 17.43 10.28 -18.99
N GLU A 259 16.93 11.17 -19.84
CA GLU A 259 16.80 12.61 -19.58
C GLU A 259 15.77 12.90 -18.48
N GLU A 260 14.69 12.13 -18.42
CA GLU A 260 13.71 12.23 -17.34
C GLU A 260 14.29 11.70 -16.02
N ILE A 261 15.05 10.60 -16.06
CA ILE A 261 15.76 10.07 -14.89
C ILE A 261 16.68 11.13 -14.31
N TRP A 262 17.48 11.77 -15.16
CA TRP A 262 18.32 12.91 -14.78
C TRP A 262 17.50 14.04 -14.13
N GLY A 263 16.36 14.39 -14.72
CA GLY A 263 15.46 15.42 -14.20
C GLY A 263 15.02 15.15 -12.76
N TYR A 264 14.74 13.90 -12.39
CA TYR A 264 14.38 13.57 -11.01
C TYR A 264 15.52 13.78 -10.01
N PHE A 265 16.78 13.55 -10.40
CA PHE A 265 17.92 13.84 -9.53
C PHE A 265 18.16 15.36 -9.41
N GLU A 266 18.04 16.12 -10.50
CA GLU A 266 18.13 17.59 -10.45
C GLU A 266 17.03 18.20 -9.58
N ASP A 267 15.80 17.70 -9.70
CA ASP A 267 14.68 18.10 -8.86
C ASP A 267 14.96 17.82 -7.37
N ALA A 268 15.53 16.65 -7.06
CA ALA A 268 15.90 16.29 -5.69
C ALA A 268 17.03 17.19 -5.16
N LEU A 269 18.07 17.45 -5.97
CA LEU A 269 19.17 18.34 -5.63
C LEU A 269 18.68 19.78 -5.39
N SER A 270 17.80 20.28 -6.25
CA SER A 270 17.15 21.58 -6.10
C SER A 270 16.32 21.64 -4.81
N PHE A 271 15.62 20.56 -4.45
CA PHE A 271 14.89 20.52 -3.19
C PHE A 271 15.82 20.55 -1.97
N ILE A 272 16.90 19.77 -2.00
CA ILE A 272 17.91 19.71 -0.93
C ILE A 272 18.57 21.06 -0.70
N SER A 273 18.90 21.79 -1.77
CA SER A 273 19.58 23.10 -1.65
C SER A 273 18.74 24.18 -0.97
N HIS A 274 17.41 24.01 -0.93
CA HIS A 274 16.47 24.93 -0.29
C HIS A 274 15.89 24.38 1.03
N THR A 275 16.36 23.22 1.52
CA THR A 275 15.78 22.50 2.66
C THR A 275 16.87 22.10 3.66
N GLU A 276 16.97 22.81 4.79
CA GLU A 276 18.01 22.58 5.80
C GLU A 276 17.85 21.24 6.55
N ASP A 277 16.63 20.72 6.68
CA ASP A 277 16.30 19.50 7.45
C ASP A 277 16.24 18.24 6.58
N TYR A 278 16.76 18.28 5.35
CA TYR A 278 16.79 17.10 4.49
C TYR A 278 17.70 16.01 5.09
N PRO A 279 17.27 14.73 5.13
CA PRO A 279 18.09 13.67 5.73
C PRO A 279 19.43 13.49 5.01
N GLU A 280 20.54 13.71 5.73
CA GLU A 280 21.89 13.65 5.16
C GLU A 280 22.20 12.26 4.55
N SER A 281 21.67 11.19 5.15
CA SER A 281 21.79 9.82 4.61
C SER A 281 21.11 9.63 3.25
N GLU A 282 20.08 10.42 2.95
CA GLU A 282 19.38 10.40 1.65
C GLU A 282 20.18 11.18 0.60
N THR A 283 20.75 12.33 0.97
CA THR A 283 21.69 13.06 0.10
C THR A 283 22.89 12.19 -0.28
N LEU A 284 23.48 11.50 0.70
CA LEU A 284 24.60 10.58 0.46
C LEU A 284 24.19 9.43 -0.47
N TRP A 285 22.99 8.88 -0.30
CA TRP A 285 22.48 7.82 -1.15
C TRP A 285 22.29 8.28 -2.60
N LEU A 286 21.75 9.49 -2.82
CA LEU A 286 21.64 10.11 -4.14
C LEU A 286 23.00 10.33 -4.79
N MET A 287 23.98 10.84 -4.02
CA MET A 287 25.37 11.02 -4.46
C MET A 287 25.97 9.71 -4.98
N VAL A 288 25.86 8.63 -4.19
CA VAL A 288 26.41 7.32 -4.58
C VAL A 288 25.66 6.74 -5.78
N LYS A 289 24.32 6.88 -5.83
CA LYS A 289 23.52 6.40 -6.96
C LYS A 289 23.87 7.13 -8.26
N SER A 290 24.00 8.46 -8.26
CA SER A 290 24.39 9.21 -9.45
C SER A 290 25.80 8.88 -9.92
N TRP A 291 26.75 8.69 -8.99
CA TRP A 291 28.11 8.22 -9.30
C TRP A 291 28.09 6.86 -10.00
N ASN A 292 27.34 5.89 -9.46
CA ASN A 292 27.25 4.55 -10.04
C ASN A 292 26.64 4.56 -11.45
N ILE A 293 25.65 5.42 -11.70
CA ILE A 293 25.11 5.62 -13.06
C ILE A 293 26.22 6.18 -13.98
N GLY A 294 27.03 7.12 -13.50
CA GLY A 294 28.17 7.65 -14.25
C GLY A 294 29.20 6.58 -14.63
N ILE A 295 29.57 5.71 -13.69
CA ILE A 295 30.46 4.58 -13.95
C ILE A 295 29.85 3.58 -14.95
N TYR A 296 28.55 3.30 -14.83
CA TYR A 296 27.83 2.47 -15.81
C TYR A 296 27.90 3.08 -17.22
N MET A 297 27.64 4.39 -17.36
CA MET A 297 27.75 5.10 -18.64
C MET A 297 29.18 5.08 -19.20
N TYR A 298 30.18 5.20 -18.33
CA TYR A 298 31.59 5.11 -18.71
C TYR A 298 31.91 3.73 -19.29
N GLY A 299 31.49 2.65 -18.62
CA GLY A 299 31.63 1.28 -19.12
C GLY A 299 30.94 1.06 -20.47
N GLY A 300 29.83 1.75 -20.70
CA GLY A 300 29.12 1.81 -21.99
C GLY A 300 29.74 2.74 -23.04
N LYS A 301 30.94 3.28 -22.82
CA LYS A 301 31.65 4.26 -23.68
C LYS A 301 30.88 5.57 -23.93
N LYS A 302 29.87 5.88 -23.11
CA LYS A 302 29.11 7.13 -23.16
C LYS A 302 29.79 8.21 -22.31
N TYR A 303 30.98 8.60 -22.72
CA TYR A 303 31.88 9.44 -21.93
C TYR A 303 31.30 10.79 -21.50
N VAL A 304 30.57 11.48 -22.39
CA VAL A 304 29.91 12.76 -22.06
C VAL A 304 28.82 12.57 -21.00
N SER A 305 28.03 11.51 -21.12
CA SER A 305 27.00 11.18 -20.13
C SER A 305 27.61 10.75 -18.80
N ALA A 306 28.72 10.00 -18.84
CA ALA A 306 29.45 9.58 -17.65
C ALA A 306 29.97 10.77 -16.85
N GLU A 307 30.66 11.71 -17.51
CA GLU A 307 31.14 12.95 -16.92
C GLU A 307 30.00 13.73 -16.27
N LYS A 308 28.88 13.90 -17.00
CA LYS A 308 27.68 14.57 -16.52
C LYS A 308 27.11 13.93 -15.24
N TRP A 309 26.99 12.61 -15.16
CA TRP A 309 26.51 11.90 -13.96
C TRP A 309 27.46 11.96 -12.77
N CYS A 310 28.76 11.88 -13.02
CA CYS A 310 29.76 12.02 -11.96
C CYS A 310 29.83 13.46 -11.43
N ASP A 311 29.68 14.48 -12.28
CA ASP A 311 29.58 15.89 -11.88
C ASP A 311 28.36 16.13 -10.97
N LEU A 312 27.21 15.58 -11.32
CA LEU A 312 26.01 15.65 -10.47
C LEU A 312 26.22 15.00 -9.09
N SER A 313 27.02 13.92 -9.01
CA SER A 313 27.41 13.35 -7.73
C SER A 313 28.19 14.34 -6.87
N LEU A 314 29.16 15.05 -7.44
CA LEU A 314 29.90 16.10 -6.70
C LEU A 314 28.98 17.24 -6.23
N ARG A 315 27.94 17.58 -6.99
CA ARG A 315 26.96 18.58 -6.54
C ARG A 315 26.17 18.12 -5.31
N PHE A 316 25.84 16.82 -5.19
CA PHE A 316 25.24 16.30 -3.95
C PHE A 316 26.21 16.30 -2.77
N LEU A 317 27.51 16.04 -3.01
CA LEU A 317 28.55 16.08 -1.98
C LEU A 317 28.61 17.44 -1.27
N ASP A 318 28.36 18.53 -1.99
CA ASP A 318 28.34 19.88 -1.40
C ASP A 318 27.20 20.12 -0.42
N HIS A 319 26.15 19.32 -0.48
CA HIS A 319 25.02 19.34 0.45
C HIS A 319 25.15 18.33 1.59
N LEU A 320 26.28 17.60 1.67
CA LEU A 320 26.58 16.83 2.87
C LEU A 320 27.09 17.79 3.96
N GLY A 321 26.56 17.62 5.17
CA GLY A 321 26.98 18.35 6.36
C GLY A 321 28.13 17.62 7.06
N SER A 322 27.79 16.81 8.05
CA SER A 322 28.76 16.08 8.88
C SER A 322 29.52 14.99 8.09
N LEU A 323 28.87 14.35 7.12
CA LEU A 323 29.39 13.26 6.32
C LEU A 323 30.35 13.75 5.22
N LYS A 324 30.31 15.02 4.82
CA LYS A 324 31.15 15.55 3.73
C LYS A 324 32.63 15.22 3.91
N ARG A 325 33.14 15.42 5.14
CA ARG A 325 34.54 15.17 5.50
C ARG A 325 35.01 13.73 5.23
N ASN A 326 34.09 12.77 5.25
CA ASN A 326 34.42 11.35 5.04
C ASN A 326 34.53 11.00 3.55
N TYR A 327 33.91 11.78 2.66
CA TYR A 327 33.79 11.45 1.24
C TYR A 327 34.50 12.46 0.33
N GLU A 328 34.71 13.70 0.76
CA GLU A 328 35.16 14.79 -0.10
C GLU A 328 36.51 14.52 -0.79
N THR A 329 37.52 14.08 -0.03
CA THR A 329 38.84 13.77 -0.63
C THR A 329 38.73 12.61 -1.62
N GLN A 330 38.04 11.52 -1.23
CA GLN A 330 37.92 10.34 -2.08
C GLN A 330 37.18 10.65 -3.38
N MET A 331 36.05 11.37 -3.31
CA MET A 331 35.23 11.69 -4.48
C MET A 331 35.96 12.63 -5.44
N ASN A 332 36.67 13.65 -4.92
CA ASN A 332 37.46 14.54 -5.76
C ASN A 332 38.63 13.83 -6.45
N THR A 333 39.32 12.91 -5.75
CA THR A 333 40.38 12.09 -6.36
C THR A 333 39.82 11.20 -7.48
N LEU A 334 38.73 10.47 -7.20
CA LEU A 334 38.08 9.61 -8.19
C LEU A 334 37.58 10.40 -9.41
N TYR A 335 37.06 11.60 -9.20
CA TYR A 335 36.63 12.46 -10.30
C TYR A 335 37.81 12.95 -11.14
N GLY A 336 38.93 13.32 -10.51
CA GLY A 336 40.17 13.65 -11.21
C GLY A 336 40.67 12.49 -12.10
N GLU A 337 40.70 11.28 -11.55
CA GLU A 337 41.07 10.07 -12.28
C GLU A 337 40.13 9.81 -13.47
N LEU A 338 38.81 10.01 -13.28
CA LEU A 338 37.81 9.89 -14.34
C LEU A 338 38.07 10.90 -15.47
N VAL A 339 38.27 12.18 -15.14
CA VAL A 339 38.54 13.24 -16.13
C VAL A 339 39.81 12.95 -16.92
N GLU A 340 40.88 12.49 -16.25
CA GLU A 340 42.10 12.06 -16.94
C GLU A 340 41.84 10.88 -17.87
N ALA A 341 41.11 9.86 -17.43
CA ALA A 341 40.76 8.70 -18.24
C ALA A 341 39.89 9.10 -19.46
N LEU A 342 38.94 10.02 -19.27
CA LEU A 342 38.10 10.59 -20.33
C LEU A 342 38.93 11.39 -21.35
N SER A 343 39.95 12.13 -20.91
CA SER A 343 40.84 12.86 -21.83
C SER A 343 41.66 11.91 -22.72
N LYS A 344 42.17 10.82 -22.14
CA LYS A 344 42.95 9.79 -22.84
C LYS A 344 42.08 9.02 -23.85
N SER A 345 40.83 8.71 -23.49
CA SER A 345 39.90 7.97 -24.37
C SER A 345 39.30 8.84 -25.48
N LYS A 346 39.06 10.15 -25.24
CA LYS A 346 38.70 11.10 -26.29
C LYS A 346 39.86 11.24 -27.31
N GLY A 347 41.11 11.23 -26.86
CA GLY A 347 42.29 11.27 -27.73
C GLY A 347 42.52 10.03 -28.59
N SER A 348 42.04 8.85 -28.17
CA SER A 348 42.21 7.61 -28.97
C SER A 348 41.18 7.49 -30.10
N VAL A 349 39.96 8.04 -29.93
CA VAL A 349 38.91 8.03 -30.97
C VAL A 349 39.27 8.92 -32.17
N PHE A 350 40.12 9.94 -31.98
CA PHE A 350 40.62 10.80 -33.04
C PHE A 350 41.88 10.26 -33.77
N ASN A 351 42.47 9.16 -33.30
CA ASN A 351 43.70 8.58 -33.87
C ASN A 351 43.44 7.28 -34.68
N GLU A 352 42.17 6.95 -34.96
CA GLU A 352 41.76 5.80 -35.80
C GLU A 352 41.08 6.24 -37.12
N GLU A 353 41.40 7.43 -37.67
CA GLU A 353 41.08 7.80 -39.07
C GLU A 353 42.23 7.53 -40.04
#